data_AF-A0A345P7W3-F1
#
_entry.id   AF-A0A345P7W3-F1
#
_cell.length_a   1.000
_cell.length_b   1.000
_cell.length_c   1.000
_cell.angle_alpha   90.00
_cell.angle_beta   90.00
_cell.angle_gamma   90.00
#
_symmetry.space_group_name_H-M   'P 1'
#
loop_
_entity.id
_entity.type
_entity.pdbx_description
1 polymer ?
#
loop_
_entity_poly.entity_id
_entity_poly.type
_entity_poly.pdbx_seq_one_letter_code
_entity_poly.pdbx_strand_id
1 'polypeptide(L)'
;MNTDPQNQSTTDKSNVGKSINSSINNLGGALSPADVVKSRSAIDPIFWLLAIVLLIGATIVPQYLPAYWAPAASVWVRVGVIVGMVVVALVLLYTTSQGKGFVTLLKDSRVELGRISWPTKNDTLHTTWIVLVVVVVMAIILWLLDMFFGWAIKLIIG
;
A
#
# COMPACT_ATOMS: atom_id res chain seq x y z
N MET A 1 21.37 22.11 72.99
CA MET A 1 20.90 21.37 71.81
C MET A 1 19.42 21.70 71.65
N ASN A 2 19.07 22.76 70.90
CA ASN A 2 17.68 23.19 70.72
C ASN A 2 17.11 22.51 69.46
N THR A 3 16.18 21.57 69.63
CA THR A 3 15.42 20.97 68.52
C THR A 3 14.01 21.53 68.57
N ASP A 4 13.80 22.66 67.90
CA ASP A 4 12.46 23.25 67.74
C ASP A 4 11.56 22.30 66.94
N PRO A 5 10.44 21.81 67.52
CA PRO A 5 9.55 20.83 66.87
C PRO A 5 8.82 21.39 65.63
N GLN A 6 8.81 22.71 65.44
CA GLN A 6 8.15 23.38 64.32
C GLN A 6 8.93 23.31 63.00
N ASN A 7 10.24 23.05 63.03
CA ASN A 7 11.07 22.99 61.82
C ASN A 7 11.08 21.59 61.15
N GLN A 8 10.67 20.54 61.88
CA GLN A 8 10.56 19.19 61.33
C GLN A 8 9.30 19.00 60.48
N SER A 9 8.20 19.68 60.81
CA SER A 9 6.95 19.59 60.04
C SER A 9 7.08 20.24 58.65
N THR A 10 7.83 21.34 58.54
CA THR A 10 8.02 22.08 57.28
C THR A 10 8.96 21.35 56.32
N THR A 11 10.01 20.73 56.84
CA THR A 11 10.97 19.93 56.06
C THR A 11 10.35 18.65 55.51
N ASP A 12 9.52 17.97 56.31
CA ASP A 12 8.81 16.75 55.88
C ASP A 12 7.83 17.02 54.72
N LYS A 13 7.01 18.09 54.81
CA LYS A 13 6.07 18.45 53.73
C LYS A 13 6.79 18.75 52.40
N SER A 14 7.96 19.38 52.46
CA SER A 14 8.76 19.66 51.26
C SER A 14 9.36 18.39 50.63
N ASN A 15 9.75 17.42 51.46
CA ASN A 15 10.40 16.19 51.02
C ASN A 15 9.37 15.18 50.48
N VAL A 16 8.19 15.11 51.13
CA VAL A 16 7.02 14.40 50.60
C VAL A 16 6.65 14.97 49.24
N GLY A 17 6.52 16.30 49.11
CA GLY A 17 6.23 17.00 47.85
C GLY A 17 7.22 16.69 46.71
N LYS A 18 8.50 16.49 47.04
CA LYS A 18 9.54 16.12 46.08
C LYS A 18 9.44 14.65 45.67
N SER A 19 9.17 13.77 46.63
CA SER A 19 9.01 12.31 46.44
C SER A 19 7.80 11.98 45.56
N ILE A 20 6.65 12.62 45.79
CA ILE A 20 5.49 12.47 44.91
C ILE A 20 5.79 12.98 43.50
N ASN A 21 6.43 14.14 43.34
CA ASN A 21 6.72 14.69 42.01
C ASN A 21 7.71 13.81 41.22
N SER A 22 8.75 13.28 41.87
CA SER A 22 9.65 12.30 41.24
C SER A 22 8.94 11.00 40.89
N SER A 23 8.01 10.52 41.72
CA SER A 23 7.25 9.29 41.44
C SER A 23 6.33 9.46 40.24
N ILE A 24 5.66 10.62 40.12
CA ILE A 24 4.79 10.96 38.98
C ILE A 24 5.58 11.06 37.67
N ASN A 25 6.77 11.68 37.71
CA ASN A 25 7.66 11.79 36.55
C ASN A 25 8.19 10.41 36.10
N ASN A 26 8.48 9.50 37.04
CA ASN A 26 8.91 8.13 36.76
C ASN A 26 7.76 7.23 36.26
N LEU A 27 6.53 7.43 36.74
CA LEU A 27 5.32 6.73 36.28
C LEU A 27 4.93 7.14 34.85
N GLY A 28 5.14 8.40 34.47
CA GLY A 28 4.94 8.88 33.10
C GLY A 28 5.99 8.36 32.09
N GLY A 29 7.19 8.03 32.56
CA GLY A 29 8.28 7.49 31.72
C GLY A 29 8.30 5.96 31.58
N ALA A 30 7.63 5.23 32.49
CA ALA A 30 7.63 3.76 32.51
C ALA A 30 6.67 3.12 31.50
N LEU A 31 5.69 3.86 30.98
CA LEU A 31 4.85 3.45 29.86
C LEU A 31 5.43 4.03 28.58
N SER A 32 6.58 3.49 28.17
CA SER A 32 7.27 3.92 26.96
C SER A 32 6.32 3.81 25.77
N PRO A 33 5.99 4.90 25.05
CA PRO A 33 5.22 4.82 23.82
C PRO A 33 5.89 3.94 22.76
N ALA A 34 7.19 3.63 22.92
CA ALA A 34 7.91 2.69 22.07
C ALA A 34 7.47 1.23 22.27
N ASP A 35 6.94 0.86 23.43
CA ASP A 35 6.42 -0.51 23.69
C ASP A 35 5.04 -0.70 23.03
N VAL A 36 4.25 0.37 22.93
CA VAL A 36 2.98 0.40 22.19
C VAL A 36 3.22 0.28 20.68
N VAL A 37 4.35 0.80 20.18
CA VAL A 37 4.80 0.63 18.79
C VAL A 37 5.34 -0.79 18.53
N LYS A 38 5.70 -1.55 19.58
CA LYS A 38 6.19 -2.93 19.46
C LYS A 38 5.12 -4.00 19.60
N SER A 39 3.86 -3.68 19.32
CA SER A 39 2.86 -4.69 18.94
C SER A 39 2.64 -4.69 17.42
N ARG A 40 3.74 -4.79 16.66
CA ARG A 40 3.65 -5.26 15.27
C ARG A 40 3.21 -6.71 15.36
N SER A 41 1.95 -6.99 15.00
CA SER A 41 1.39 -8.33 14.95
C SER A 41 2.39 -9.28 14.28
N ALA A 42 2.99 -10.18 15.08
CA ALA A 42 4.04 -11.10 14.63
C ALA A 42 3.55 -12.09 13.55
N ILE A 43 2.23 -12.11 13.34
CA ILE A 43 1.52 -12.91 12.36
C ILE A 43 1.39 -12.19 11.01
N ASP A 44 1.50 -10.86 10.95
CA ASP A 44 1.49 -10.12 9.68
C ASP A 44 2.56 -10.59 8.67
N PRO A 45 3.84 -10.82 9.06
CA PRO A 45 4.84 -11.34 8.12
C PRO A 45 4.54 -12.78 7.68
N ILE A 46 3.87 -13.60 8.51
CA ILE A 46 3.49 -14.97 8.13
C ILE A 46 2.45 -14.95 7.01
N PHE A 47 1.47 -14.03 7.08
CA PHE A 47 0.46 -13.88 6.04
C PHE A 47 1.04 -13.28 4.76
N TRP A 48 2.03 -12.39 4.88
CA TRP A 48 2.75 -11.85 3.73
C TRP A 48 3.57 -12.93 3.01
N LEU A 49 4.27 -13.78 3.77
CA LEU A 49 5.03 -14.90 3.21
C LEU A 49 4.08 -15.93 2.55
N LEU A 50 2.95 -16.25 3.21
CA LEU A 50 1.92 -17.12 2.63
C LEU A 50 1.35 -16.55 1.32
N ALA A 51 1.08 -15.25 1.25
CA ALA A 51 0.59 -14.59 0.04
C ALA A 51 1.60 -14.66 -1.11
N ILE A 52 2.89 -14.45 -0.82
CA ILE A 52 3.97 -14.58 -1.81
C ILE A 52 4.07 -16.02 -2.31
N VAL A 53 4.03 -16.99 -1.41
CA VAL A 53 4.07 -18.43 -1.77
C VAL A 53 2.88 -18.80 -2.64
N LEU A 54 1.69 -18.27 -2.35
CA LEU A 54 0.47 -18.53 -3.12
C LEU A 54 0.51 -17.85 -4.50
N LEU A 55 1.11 -16.66 -4.60
CA LEU A 55 1.30 -15.94 -5.87
C LEU A 55 2.34 -16.62 -6.77
N ILE A 56 3.44 -17.09 -6.18
CA ILE A 56 4.42 -17.93 -6.88
C ILE A 56 3.75 -19.23 -7.33
N GLY A 57 2.96 -19.87 -6.45
CA GLY A 57 2.13 -21.03 -6.79
C GLY A 57 1.20 -20.77 -7.98
N ALA A 58 0.58 -19.60 -8.07
CA ALA A 58 -0.28 -19.22 -9.20
C ALA A 58 0.47 -19.12 -10.54
N THR A 59 1.77 -18.82 -10.55
CA THR A 59 2.58 -18.85 -11.78
C THR A 59 2.96 -20.26 -12.21
N ILE A 60 3.06 -21.19 -11.24
CA ILE A 60 3.40 -22.59 -11.43
C ILE A 60 2.17 -23.39 -11.89
N VAL A 61 0.98 -23.06 -11.37
CA VAL A 61 -0.29 -23.73 -11.70
C VAL A 61 -0.55 -23.91 -13.21
N PRO A 62 -0.44 -22.88 -14.08
CA PRO A 62 -0.65 -23.02 -15.53
C PRO A 62 0.25 -24.06 -16.22
N GLN A 63 1.45 -24.26 -15.69
CA GLN A 63 2.49 -25.09 -16.29
C GLN A 63 2.42 -26.55 -15.80
N TYR A 64 2.07 -26.78 -14.53
CA TYR A 64 2.12 -28.11 -13.92
C TYR A 64 0.74 -28.77 -13.76
N LEU A 65 -0.37 -28.03 -13.61
CA LEU A 65 -1.71 -28.65 -13.47
C LEU A 65 -2.16 -29.56 -14.64
N PRO A 66 -1.84 -29.27 -15.92
CA PRO A 66 -2.29 -30.10 -17.03
C PRO A 66 -1.70 -31.52 -17.02
N ALA A 67 -0.58 -31.70 -16.33
CA ALA A 67 0.11 -32.97 -16.19
C ALA A 67 -0.46 -33.87 -15.07
N TYR A 68 -1.10 -33.28 -14.04
CA TYR A 68 -1.65 -34.01 -12.90
C TYR A 68 -3.18 -34.15 -12.93
N TRP A 69 -3.91 -33.28 -13.63
CA TRP A 69 -5.37 -33.30 -13.67
C TRP A 69 -5.93 -32.96 -15.06
N ALA A 70 -6.49 -33.97 -15.75
CA ALA A 70 -6.92 -33.89 -17.15
C ALA A 70 -7.94 -32.76 -17.48
N PRO A 71 -8.92 -32.43 -16.62
CA PRO A 71 -9.82 -31.31 -16.91
C PRO A 71 -9.19 -29.92 -16.79
N ALA A 72 -7.99 -29.78 -16.18
CA ALA A 72 -7.19 -28.55 -16.21
C ALA A 72 -6.47 -28.34 -17.55
N ALA A 73 -6.57 -29.27 -18.50
CA ALA A 73 -6.20 -28.98 -19.89
C ALA A 73 -7.05 -27.84 -20.47
N SER A 74 -8.31 -27.72 -20.03
CA SER A 74 -9.22 -26.67 -20.47
C SER A 74 -8.83 -25.28 -19.93
N VAL A 75 -8.74 -24.29 -20.81
CA VAL A 75 -8.32 -22.92 -20.49
C VAL A 75 -9.23 -22.28 -19.42
N TRP A 76 -10.54 -22.54 -19.50
CA TRP A 76 -11.54 -21.99 -18.58
C TRP A 76 -11.35 -22.43 -17.13
N VAL A 77 -11.00 -23.69 -16.88
CA VAL A 77 -10.78 -24.19 -15.52
C VAL A 77 -9.48 -23.64 -14.94
N ARG A 78 -8.43 -23.44 -15.75
CA ARG A 78 -7.19 -22.77 -15.31
C ARG A 78 -7.46 -21.34 -14.85
N VAL A 79 -8.20 -20.58 -15.66
CA VAL A 79 -8.59 -19.20 -15.32
C VAL A 79 -9.40 -19.19 -14.03
N GLY A 80 -10.35 -20.10 -13.85
CA GLY A 80 -11.14 -20.22 -12.62
C GLY A 80 -10.29 -20.48 -11.36
N VAL A 81 -9.34 -21.41 -11.43
CA VAL A 81 -8.45 -21.74 -10.29
C VAL A 81 -7.52 -20.57 -9.94
N ILE A 82 -6.96 -19.90 -10.95
CA ILE A 82 -6.09 -18.73 -10.74
C ILE A 82 -6.88 -17.59 -10.11
N VAL A 83 -8.07 -17.30 -10.64
CA VAL A 83 -8.95 -16.28 -10.07
C VAL A 83 -9.32 -16.64 -8.63
N GLY A 84 -9.63 -17.90 -8.35
CA GLY A 84 -9.91 -18.37 -6.98
C GLY A 84 -8.73 -18.15 -6.02
N MET A 85 -7.52 -18.51 -6.44
CA MET A 85 -6.29 -18.28 -5.66
C MET A 85 -6.01 -16.79 -5.41
N VAL A 86 -6.17 -15.96 -6.43
CA VAL A 86 -6.02 -14.50 -6.31
C VAL A 86 -7.06 -13.91 -5.36
N VAL A 87 -8.32 -14.34 -5.45
CA VAL A 87 -9.39 -13.88 -4.54
C VAL A 87 -9.08 -14.28 -3.10
N VAL A 88 -8.64 -15.51 -2.85
CA VAL A 88 -8.26 -15.96 -1.50
C VAL A 88 -7.05 -15.18 -0.97
N ALA A 89 -6.04 -14.93 -1.80
CA ALA A 89 -4.89 -14.09 -1.43
C ALA A 89 -5.32 -12.66 -1.06
N LEU A 90 -6.19 -12.06 -1.86
CA LEU A 90 -6.72 -10.73 -1.61
C LEU A 90 -7.52 -10.69 -0.30
N VAL A 91 -8.39 -11.67 -0.05
CA VAL A 91 -9.16 -11.74 1.21
C VAL A 91 -8.23 -11.87 2.41
N LEU A 92 -7.21 -12.74 2.36
CA LEU A 92 -6.22 -12.90 3.43
C LEU A 92 -5.45 -11.60 3.69
N LEU A 93 -5.06 -10.88 2.63
CA LEU A 93 -4.39 -9.58 2.72
C LEU A 93 -5.31 -8.49 3.28
N TYR A 94 -6.59 -8.46 2.89
CA TYR A 94 -7.57 -7.53 3.44
C TYR A 94 -7.85 -7.77 4.93
N THR A 95 -7.78 -9.03 5.38
CA THR A 95 -7.97 -9.37 6.79
C THR A 95 -6.74 -9.11 7.67
N THR A 96 -5.58 -8.78 7.09
CA THR A 96 -4.35 -8.43 7.84
C THR A 96 -4.49 -7.08 8.55
N SER A 97 -3.92 -6.99 9.76
CA SER A 97 -4.07 -5.85 10.67
C SER A 97 -3.64 -4.49 10.07
N GLN A 98 -2.67 -4.51 9.15
CA GLN A 98 -2.21 -3.33 8.41
C GLN A 98 -3.23 -2.80 7.38
N GLY A 99 -4.12 -3.66 6.86
CA GLY A 99 -5.16 -3.27 5.90
C GLY A 99 -6.19 -2.32 6.52
N LYS A 100 -6.53 -2.50 7.80
CA LYS A 100 -7.48 -1.62 8.50
C LYS A 100 -6.94 -0.20 8.69
N GLY A 101 -5.65 -0.07 8.99
CA GLY A 101 -4.97 1.23 9.06
C GLY A 101 -4.94 1.93 7.69
N PHE A 102 -4.65 1.18 6.62
CA PHE A 102 -4.69 1.69 5.25
C PHE A 102 -6.09 2.13 4.81
N VAL A 103 -7.16 1.42 5.23
CA VAL A 103 -8.55 1.82 4.95
C VAL A 103 -8.91 3.13 5.66
N THR A 104 -8.45 3.34 6.88
CA THR A 104 -8.62 4.63 7.58
C THR A 104 -7.86 5.75 6.87
N LEU A 105 -6.59 5.53 6.49
CA LEU A 105 -5.80 6.50 5.72
C LEU A 105 -6.41 6.82 4.34
N LEU A 106 -6.99 5.82 3.65
CA LEU A 106 -7.72 6.02 2.40
C LEU A 106 -8.98 6.87 2.60
N LYS A 107 -9.68 6.66 3.72
CA LYS A 107 -10.88 7.43 4.07
C LYS A 107 -10.52 8.88 4.35
N ASP A 108 -9.43 9.13 5.07
CA ASP A 108 -8.91 10.47 5.36
C ASP A 108 -8.39 11.13 4.08
N SER A 109 -7.65 10.40 3.24
CA SER A 109 -7.18 10.87 1.93
C SER A 109 -8.33 11.24 1.00
N ARG A 110 -9.45 10.49 1.01
CA ARG A 110 -10.63 10.80 0.19
C ARG A 110 -11.28 12.13 0.59
N VAL A 111 -11.25 12.47 1.88
CA VAL A 111 -11.77 13.75 2.39
C VAL A 111 -10.85 14.91 1.99
N GLU A 112 -9.54 14.69 1.93
CA GLU A 112 -8.56 15.69 1.47
C GLU A 112 -8.55 15.86 -0.07
N LEU A 113 -8.71 14.78 -0.83
CA LEU A 113 -8.85 14.80 -2.29
C LEU A 113 -10.11 15.55 -2.75
N GLY A 114 -11.12 15.66 -1.89
CA GLY A 114 -12.29 16.50 -2.11
C GLY A 114 -12.00 18.02 -2.04
N ARG A 115 -10.84 18.42 -1.52
CA ARG A 115 -10.38 19.81 -1.50
C ARG A 115 -9.63 20.21 -2.77
N ILE A 116 -9.31 19.25 -3.63
CA ILE A 116 -8.88 19.56 -4.99
C ILE A 116 -10.15 19.97 -5.72
N SER A 117 -10.29 21.27 -5.91
CA SER A 117 -11.23 21.86 -6.85
C SER A 117 -10.86 21.33 -8.23
N TRP A 118 -11.36 20.15 -8.56
CA TRP A 118 -11.12 19.54 -9.86
C TRP A 118 -11.57 20.56 -10.90
N PRO A 119 -10.62 21.09 -11.69
CA PRO A 119 -10.93 22.10 -12.67
C PRO A 119 -12.02 21.57 -13.61
N THR A 120 -12.89 22.49 -14.00
CA THR A 120 -14.04 22.26 -14.87
C THR A 120 -13.67 21.39 -16.08
N LYS A 121 -14.57 20.46 -16.44
CA LYS A 121 -14.34 19.42 -17.47
C LYS A 121 -13.98 20.01 -18.84
N ASN A 122 -14.41 21.24 -19.10
CA ASN A 122 -14.28 21.86 -20.40
C ASN A 122 -12.81 22.16 -20.74
N ASP A 123 -12.02 22.66 -19.78
CA ASP A 123 -10.61 23.01 -20.02
C ASP A 123 -9.73 21.77 -20.21
N THR A 124 -10.04 20.68 -19.50
CA THR A 124 -9.34 19.39 -19.61
C THR A 124 -9.57 18.74 -20.97
N LEU A 125 -10.79 18.82 -21.51
CA LEU A 125 -11.10 18.25 -22.81
C LEU A 125 -10.42 18.99 -23.96
N HIS A 126 -10.26 20.32 -23.85
CA HIS A 126 -9.56 21.11 -24.86
C HIS A 126 -8.10 20.64 -25.04
N THR A 127 -7.39 20.37 -23.95
CA THR A 127 -5.99 19.90 -24.04
C THR A 127 -5.90 18.44 -24.52
N THR A 128 -6.81 17.55 -24.09
CA THR A 128 -6.86 16.17 -24.62
C THR A 128 -7.15 16.12 -26.11
N TRP A 129 -8.04 17.01 -26.60
CA TRP A 129 -8.34 17.08 -28.04
C TRP A 129 -7.14 17.55 -28.86
N ILE A 130 -6.40 18.55 -28.38
CA ILE A 130 -5.16 18.99 -29.03
C ILE A 130 -4.14 17.84 -29.11
N VAL A 131 -3.92 17.12 -28.01
CA VAL A 131 -3.00 15.97 -27.98
C VAL A 131 -3.47 14.87 -28.93
N LEU A 132 -4.77 14.56 -28.96
CA LEU A 132 -5.34 13.57 -29.87
C LEU A 132 -5.04 13.92 -31.34
N VAL A 133 -5.25 15.18 -31.73
CA VAL A 133 -4.96 15.65 -33.08
C VAL A 133 -3.47 15.48 -33.42
N VAL A 134 -2.57 15.84 -32.51
CA VAL A 134 -1.13 15.68 -32.73
C VAL A 134 -0.75 14.20 -32.89
N VAL A 135 -1.32 13.31 -32.08
CA VAL A 135 -1.07 11.86 -32.18
C VAL A 135 -1.57 11.30 -33.52
N VAL A 136 -2.76 11.72 -33.98
CA VAL A 136 -3.30 11.31 -35.29
C VAL A 136 -2.41 11.78 -36.43
N VAL A 137 -1.93 13.03 -36.38
CA VAL A 137 -1.00 13.57 -37.39
C VAL A 137 0.31 12.76 -37.41
N MET A 138 0.88 12.47 -36.24
CA MET A 138 2.10 11.66 -36.13
C MET A 138 1.89 10.23 -36.64
N ALA A 139 0.74 9.62 -36.34
CA ALA A 139 0.39 8.30 -36.84
C ALA A 139 0.29 8.27 -38.37
N ILE A 140 -0.32 9.30 -38.98
CA ILE A 140 -0.40 9.43 -40.44
C ILE A 140 0.99 9.60 -41.05
N ILE A 141 1.84 10.47 -40.47
CA ILE A 141 3.21 10.69 -40.96
C ILE A 141 4.03 9.41 -40.92
N LEU A 142 4.00 8.69 -39.79
CA LEU A 142 4.70 7.41 -39.66
C LEU A 142 4.16 6.40 -40.66
N TRP A 143 2.84 6.25 -40.76
CA TRP A 143 2.21 5.34 -41.71
C TRP A 143 2.60 5.63 -43.17
N LEU A 144 2.68 6.90 -43.56
CA LEU A 144 3.18 7.30 -44.88
C LEU A 144 4.65 6.97 -45.07
N LEU A 145 5.48 7.22 -44.06
CA LEU A 145 6.91 6.91 -44.09
C LEU A 145 7.17 5.40 -44.18
N ASP A 146 6.41 4.59 -43.44
CA ASP A 146 6.45 3.13 -43.48
C ASP A 146 6.14 2.62 -44.90
N MET A 147 5.11 3.17 -45.55
CA MET A 147 4.79 2.81 -46.94
C MET A 147 5.85 3.32 -47.93
N PHE A 148 6.38 4.52 -47.72
CA PHE A 148 7.42 5.10 -48.56
C PHE A 148 8.71 4.27 -48.51
N PHE A 149 9.16 3.87 -47.32
CA PHE A 149 10.33 2.99 -47.16
C PHE A 149 10.06 1.60 -47.73
N GLY A 150 8.87 1.04 -47.52
CA GLY A 150 8.48 -0.23 -48.15
C GLY A 150 8.55 -0.18 -49.68
N TRP A 151 8.11 0.93 -50.29
CA TRP A 151 8.26 1.15 -51.74
C TRP A 151 9.73 1.33 -52.16
N ALA A 152 10.50 2.14 -51.43
CA ALA A 152 11.91 2.39 -51.73
C ALA A 152 12.77 1.12 -51.64
N ILE A 153 12.54 0.28 -50.63
CA ILE A 153 13.23 -1.01 -50.45
C ILE A 153 12.87 -1.97 -51.58
N LYS A 154 11.60 -2.00 -52.03
CA LYS A 154 11.18 -2.82 -53.18
C LYS A 154 11.87 -2.40 -54.49
N LEU A 155 12.22 -1.12 -54.67
CA LEU A 155 13.00 -0.66 -55.83
C LEU A 155 14.48 -1.04 -55.78
N ILE A 156 15.01 -1.31 -54.59
CA ILE A 156 16.42 -1.66 -54.37
C ILE A 156 16.67 -3.17 -54.40
N ILE A 157 15.72 -3.94 -53.87
CA ILE A 157 15.76 -5.41 -53.86
C ILE A 157 15.10 -6.01 -55.10
N GLY A 158 14.20 -5.26 -55.74
CA GLY A 158 13.61 -5.59 -57.04
C GLY A 158 14.50 -5.21 -58.20
#